data_AF-A0A2L0I1N4-F1
#
_entry.id   AF-A0A2L0I1N4-F1
#
_cell.length_a   1.000
_cell.length_b   1.000
_cell.length_c   1.000
_cell.angle_alpha   90.00
_cell.angle_beta   90.00
_cell.angle_gamma   90.00
#
_symmetry.space_group_name_H-M   'P 1'
#
loop_
_entity.id
_entity.type
_entity.pdbx_description
1 polymer ?
#
loop_
_entity_poly.entity_id
_entity_poly.type
_entity_poly.pdbx_seq_one_letter_code
_entity_poly.pdbx_strand_id
1 'polypeptide(L)'
;MQSTELKQLPDWLLEQLPQMTEPAILSLRDTKLVVTYPDRMEAIHESLKDVQHQIHHVKHTDLQILPEVYQYFGEDKENGCLFFKTSEHLSSSLFSYTDQNKFEHLQSALQTAFENEQAYLANPTDFLTAYHFIDTHPAFWTVIGDVPSWHWNTWGHCQNIYHGAYNDEDDGKLVIYLETGSHLNKVEDSGKLYQEHYHDYRLDVWADTFEQAFIKLAAMVYKFFDHQGVERPDVPHIKPAWVLELDERIAEFKKMKR
;
A
#
# COMPACT_ATOMS: atom_id res chain seq x y z
N MET A 1 10.72 -4.11 -26.83
CA MET A 1 10.14 -2.89 -26.24
C MET A 1 11.17 -2.32 -25.29
N GLN A 2 11.44 -1.02 -25.32
CA GLN A 2 12.28 -0.38 -24.31
C GLN A 2 11.52 -0.42 -22.98
N SER A 3 12.17 -0.86 -21.90
CA SER A 3 11.63 -0.78 -20.55
C SER A 3 11.51 0.71 -20.20
N THR A 4 10.29 1.24 -20.17
CA THR A 4 10.04 2.57 -19.61
C THR A 4 10.06 2.40 -18.10
N GLU A 5 11.19 2.71 -17.46
CA GLU A 5 11.27 2.79 -16.00
C GLU A 5 10.47 4.00 -15.51
N LEU A 6 9.39 3.76 -14.76
CA LEU A 6 8.69 4.79 -14.00
C LEU A 6 9.50 5.12 -12.75
N LYS A 7 10.28 6.20 -12.80
CA LYS A 7 11.13 6.61 -11.67
C LYS A 7 10.43 7.51 -10.66
N GLN A 8 9.30 8.10 -11.01
CA GLN A 8 8.63 9.11 -10.21
C GLN A 8 7.27 8.58 -9.72
N LEU A 9 7.02 8.73 -8.42
CA LEU A 9 5.71 8.46 -7.83
C LEU A 9 4.69 9.50 -8.29
N PRO A 10 3.39 9.16 -8.37
CA PRO A 10 2.34 10.11 -8.74
C PRO A 10 2.26 11.28 -7.77
N ASP A 11 1.90 12.47 -8.26
CA ASP A 11 1.82 13.69 -7.44
C ASP A 11 0.86 13.53 -6.26
N TRP A 12 -0.29 12.87 -6.47
CA TRP A 12 -1.27 12.61 -5.40
C TRP A 12 -0.68 11.80 -4.25
N LEU A 13 0.25 10.89 -4.55
CA LEU A 13 0.89 10.03 -3.55
C LEU A 13 1.95 10.84 -2.81
N LEU A 14 2.77 11.59 -3.55
CA LEU A 14 3.79 12.49 -2.99
C LEU A 14 3.19 13.52 -2.03
N GLU A 15 2.00 14.06 -2.32
CA GLU A 15 1.27 14.98 -1.43
C GLU A 15 0.84 14.35 -0.09
N GLN A 16 0.72 13.02 -0.03
CA GLN A 16 0.30 12.28 1.16
C GLN A 16 1.47 11.68 1.95
N LEU A 17 2.65 11.54 1.34
CA LEU A 17 3.82 11.04 2.04
C LEU A 17 4.26 12.07 3.10
N PRO A 18 4.48 11.64 4.36
CA PRO A 18 5.05 12.54 5.35
C PRO A 18 6.51 12.87 5.00
N GLN A 19 7.04 13.88 5.66
CA GLN A 19 8.45 14.20 5.55
C GLN A 19 9.29 13.00 6.02
N MET A 20 10.19 12.53 5.15
CA MET A 20 11.13 11.46 5.50
C MET A 20 11.97 11.87 6.72
N THR A 21 12.10 10.94 7.65
CA THR A 21 12.88 11.10 8.86
C THR A 21 14.15 10.26 8.82
N GLU A 22 15.20 10.72 9.48
CA GLU A 22 16.37 9.87 9.70
C GLU A 22 15.97 8.72 10.63
N PRO A 23 16.36 7.46 10.32
CA PRO A 23 16.08 6.33 11.19
C PRO A 23 17.00 6.36 12.43
N ALA A 24 16.62 5.63 13.47
CA ALA A 24 17.57 5.22 14.49
C ALA A 24 18.56 4.20 13.88
N ILE A 25 19.82 4.27 14.28
CA ILE A 25 20.87 3.35 13.81
C ILE A 25 21.18 2.35 14.90
N LEU A 26 21.05 1.06 14.60
CA LEU A 26 21.51 -0.02 15.46
C LEU A 26 22.90 -0.46 15.04
N SER A 27 23.86 -0.30 15.95
CA SER A 27 25.27 -0.66 15.76
C SER A 27 25.76 -1.58 16.90
N LEU A 28 26.98 -2.10 16.75
CA LEU A 28 27.63 -2.94 17.75
C LEU A 28 28.92 -2.26 18.26
N ARG A 29 29.02 -2.01 19.57
CA ARG A 29 30.22 -1.46 20.23
C ARG A 29 30.60 -2.37 21.40
N ASP A 30 31.78 -2.98 21.35
CA ASP A 30 32.29 -3.86 22.41
C ASP A 30 31.28 -4.94 22.84
N THR A 31 30.61 -5.58 21.88
CA THR A 31 29.50 -6.57 22.06
C THR A 31 28.19 -6.02 22.62
N LYS A 32 28.10 -4.71 22.87
CA LYS A 32 26.85 -4.03 23.26
C LYS A 32 26.12 -3.51 22.03
N LEU A 33 24.80 -3.62 22.07
CA LEU A 33 23.92 -3.05 21.06
C LEU A 33 23.74 -1.56 21.37
N VAL A 34 24.06 -0.70 20.42
CA VAL A 34 23.93 0.75 20.59
C VAL A 34 22.93 1.27 19.56
N VAL A 35 21.84 1.85 20.07
CA VAL A 35 20.84 2.56 19.28
C VAL A 35 21.18 4.04 19.32
N THR A 36 21.53 4.62 18.17
CA THR A 36 21.74 6.06 18.01
C THR A 36 20.54 6.68 17.33
N TYR A 37 19.87 7.62 18.00
CA TYR A 37 18.71 8.32 17.45
C TYR A 37 19.11 9.53 16.60
N PRO A 38 18.20 10.10 15.79
CA PRO A 38 18.49 11.30 14.97
C PRO A 38 18.95 12.54 15.77
N ASP A 39 18.49 12.66 17.01
CA ASP A 39 18.92 13.68 17.97
C ASP A 39 20.33 13.44 18.57
N ARG A 40 21.02 12.39 18.08
CA ARG A 40 22.34 11.91 18.54
C ARG A 40 22.36 11.35 19.95
N MET A 41 21.20 11.12 20.57
CA MET A 41 21.16 10.37 21.82
C MET A 41 21.50 8.90 21.55
N GLU A 42 22.27 8.30 22.45
CA GLU A 42 22.59 6.86 22.41
C GLU A 42 21.84 6.14 23.53
N ALA A 43 21.31 4.97 23.23
CA ALA A 43 20.84 4.00 24.20
C ALA A 43 21.61 2.69 24.03
N ILE A 44 22.11 2.14 25.14
CA ILE A 44 22.91 0.92 25.15
C ILE A 44 22.04 -0.22 25.69
N HIS A 45 22.04 -1.33 24.97
CA HIS A 45 21.21 -2.50 25.26
C HIS A 45 22.05 -3.78 25.33
N GLU A 46 21.60 -4.71 26.17
CA GLU A 46 22.23 -6.01 26.37
C GLU A 46 21.70 -7.08 25.41
N SER A 47 20.49 -6.88 24.88
CA SER A 47 19.83 -7.86 24.01
C SER A 47 18.99 -7.23 22.91
N LEU A 48 18.79 -7.98 21.81
CA LEU A 48 17.89 -7.60 20.72
C LEU A 48 16.44 -7.43 21.20
N LYS A 49 16.02 -8.16 22.24
CA LYS A 49 14.71 -8.00 22.87
C LYS A 49 14.54 -6.61 23.47
N ASP A 50 15.56 -6.09 24.13
CA ASP A 50 15.52 -4.76 24.75
C ASP A 50 15.49 -3.67 23.69
N VAL A 51 16.27 -3.84 22.60
CA VAL A 51 16.23 -2.96 21.43
C VAL A 51 14.83 -2.94 20.82
N GLN A 52 14.23 -4.11 20.59
CA GLN A 52 12.87 -4.21 20.04
C GLN A 52 11.85 -3.51 20.94
N HIS A 53 11.90 -3.74 22.25
CA HIS A 53 10.98 -3.07 23.18
C HIS A 53 11.14 -1.56 23.15
N GLN A 54 12.39 -1.08 23.14
CA GLN A 54 12.71 0.34 23.07
C GLN A 54 12.15 0.98 21.80
N ILE A 55 12.38 0.34 20.64
CA ILE A 55 11.99 0.87 19.33
C ILE A 55 10.48 0.75 19.07
N HIS A 56 9.79 -0.30 19.54
CA HIS A 56 8.36 -0.47 19.24
C HIS A 56 7.43 0.11 20.31
N HIS A 57 7.87 0.22 21.57
CA HIS A 57 6.97 0.53 22.69
C HIS A 57 7.37 1.76 23.51
N VAL A 58 8.64 2.18 23.49
CA VAL A 58 9.11 3.33 24.29
C VAL A 58 9.28 4.57 23.43
N LYS A 59 10.07 4.48 22.36
CA LYS A 59 10.33 5.58 21.41
C LYS A 59 10.17 5.01 20.00
N HIS A 60 8.93 5.05 19.48
CA HIS A 60 8.63 4.57 18.14
C HIS A 60 9.49 5.29 17.11
N THR A 61 10.38 4.58 16.41
CA THR A 61 11.29 5.13 15.40
C THR A 61 11.65 4.04 14.41
N ASP A 62 11.74 4.37 13.12
CA ASP A 62 12.30 3.43 12.13
C ASP A 62 13.74 3.05 12.50
N LEU A 63 14.16 1.85 12.11
CA LEU A 63 15.47 1.31 12.46
C LEU A 63 16.27 0.99 11.20
N GLN A 64 17.52 1.41 11.18
CA GLN A 64 18.53 0.92 10.27
C GLN A 64 19.53 0.06 11.04
N ILE A 65 19.63 -1.21 10.68
CA ILE A 65 20.55 -2.16 11.34
C ILE A 65 21.85 -2.20 10.54
N LEU A 66 22.98 -1.95 11.18
CA LEU A 66 24.28 -1.97 10.51
C LEU A 66 24.79 -3.41 10.30
N PRO A 67 25.62 -3.64 9.25
CA PRO A 67 26.12 -4.96 8.88
C PRO A 67 26.76 -5.77 10.01
N GLU A 68 27.50 -5.12 10.91
CA GLU A 68 28.17 -5.76 12.04
C GLU A 68 27.20 -6.42 13.02
N VAL A 69 25.97 -5.91 13.14
CA VAL A 69 24.95 -6.49 14.01
C VAL A 69 24.43 -7.79 13.40
N TYR A 70 24.18 -7.80 12.08
CA TYR A 70 23.82 -9.02 11.35
C TYR A 70 24.91 -10.09 11.45
N GLN A 71 26.17 -9.70 11.32
CA GLN A 71 27.29 -10.63 11.43
C GLN A 71 27.43 -11.23 12.84
N TYR A 72 27.02 -10.51 13.87
CA TYR A 72 27.12 -10.98 15.25
C TYR A 72 25.92 -11.85 15.68
N PHE A 73 24.70 -11.50 15.24
CA PHE A 73 23.47 -12.14 15.72
C PHE A 73 22.77 -13.03 14.68
N GLY A 74 23.05 -12.87 13.39
CA GLY A 74 22.41 -13.65 12.32
C GLY A 74 23.13 -14.97 12.06
N GLU A 75 22.37 -16.05 11.85
CA GLU A 75 22.90 -17.32 11.31
C GLU A 75 23.12 -17.22 9.79
N ASP A 76 22.31 -16.41 9.12
CA ASP A 76 22.39 -16.09 7.69
C ASP A 76 22.43 -14.56 7.50
N LYS A 77 23.22 -14.11 6.52
CA LYS A 77 23.53 -12.69 6.23
C LYS A 77 22.34 -11.94 5.59
N GLU A 78 21.15 -12.08 6.14
CA GLU A 78 19.97 -11.44 5.57
C GLU A 78 19.95 -9.94 5.88
N ASN A 79 20.18 -9.15 4.83
CA ASN A 79 20.02 -7.70 4.87
C ASN A 79 18.54 -7.37 5.02
N GLY A 80 18.11 -6.98 6.21
CA GLY A 80 16.76 -6.41 6.42
C GLY A 80 16.00 -6.99 7.62
N CYS A 81 16.34 -8.18 8.11
CA CYS A 81 15.64 -8.82 9.22
C CYS A 81 16.59 -9.60 10.14
N LEU A 82 16.40 -9.45 11.45
CA LEU A 82 17.05 -10.26 12.48
C LEU A 82 16.01 -11.07 13.24
N PHE A 83 16.11 -12.39 13.19
CA PHE A 83 15.31 -13.29 14.00
C PHE A 83 16.05 -13.66 15.29
N PHE A 84 15.38 -13.58 16.43
CA PHE A 84 15.98 -13.91 17.72
C PHE A 84 14.96 -14.54 18.68
N LYS A 85 15.43 -15.38 19.60
CA LYS A 85 14.58 -15.97 20.64
C LYS A 85 14.33 -14.96 21.76
N THR A 86 13.08 -14.80 22.17
CA THR A 86 12.68 -14.02 23.36
C THR A 86 12.42 -14.90 24.57
N SER A 87 12.17 -16.19 24.35
CA SER A 87 12.12 -17.27 25.35
C SER A 87 12.35 -18.63 24.67
N GLU A 88 12.30 -19.73 25.42
CA GLU A 88 12.46 -21.09 24.87
C GLU A 88 11.43 -21.44 23.78
N HIS A 89 10.22 -20.86 23.86
CA HIS A 89 9.11 -21.14 22.96
C HIS A 89 8.69 -19.96 22.09
N LEU A 90 9.35 -18.81 22.22
CA LEU A 90 8.98 -17.60 21.48
C LEU A 90 10.19 -17.02 20.75
N SER A 91 9.97 -16.72 19.47
CA SER A 91 10.87 -15.94 18.63
C SER A 91 10.25 -14.59 18.33
N SER A 92 11.10 -13.63 17.99
CA SER A 92 10.73 -12.30 17.56
C SER A 92 11.65 -11.85 16.43
N SER A 93 11.31 -10.74 15.80
CA SER A 93 12.11 -10.16 14.72
C SER A 93 12.32 -8.65 14.87
N LEU A 94 13.46 -8.19 14.39
CA LEU A 94 13.81 -6.79 14.22
C LEU A 94 14.04 -6.52 12.74
N PHE A 95 13.34 -5.54 12.19
CA PHE A 95 13.47 -5.17 10.79
C PHE A 95 14.31 -3.91 10.63
N SER A 96 15.20 -3.93 9.66
CA SER A 96 15.85 -2.72 9.15
C SER A 96 14.97 -2.17 8.04
N TYR A 97 14.09 -1.25 8.39
CA TYR A 97 13.11 -0.69 7.47
C TYR A 97 12.95 0.80 7.73
N THR A 98 13.33 1.59 6.75
CA THR A 98 13.40 3.05 6.82
C THR A 98 12.37 3.70 5.89
N ASP A 99 12.09 4.98 6.10
CA ASP A 99 11.31 5.79 5.15
C ASP A 99 11.84 5.73 3.71
N GLN A 100 13.17 5.65 3.53
CA GLN A 100 13.78 5.46 2.22
C GLN A 100 13.40 4.11 1.61
N ASN A 101 13.40 3.03 2.41
CA ASN A 101 12.99 1.71 1.92
C ASN A 101 11.50 1.65 1.60
N LYS A 102 10.65 2.32 2.38
CA LYS A 102 9.21 2.47 2.08
C LYS A 102 9.01 3.20 0.75
N PHE A 103 9.77 4.26 0.49
CA PHE A 103 9.71 5.01 -0.75
C PHE A 103 10.18 4.19 -1.96
N GLU A 104 11.31 3.48 -1.83
CA GLU A 104 11.80 2.57 -2.87
C GLU A 104 10.80 1.44 -3.17
N HIS A 105 10.15 0.92 -2.12
CA HIS A 105 9.08 -0.07 -2.28
C HIS A 105 7.90 0.49 -3.09
N LEU A 106 7.46 1.72 -2.82
CA LEU A 106 6.42 2.38 -3.62
C LEU A 106 6.83 2.55 -5.09
N GLN A 107 8.09 2.93 -5.35
CA GLN A 107 8.60 3.07 -6.73
C GLN A 107 8.58 1.71 -7.45
N SER A 108 9.05 0.66 -6.78
CA SER A 108 9.01 -0.70 -7.30
C SER A 108 7.57 -1.17 -7.55
N ALA A 109 6.65 -0.89 -6.64
CA ALA A 109 5.24 -1.26 -6.78
C ALA A 109 4.58 -0.56 -7.97
N LEU A 110 4.88 0.73 -8.19
CA LEU A 110 4.38 1.48 -9.35
C LEU A 110 4.89 0.89 -10.65
N GLN A 111 6.18 0.51 -10.69
CA GLN A 111 6.78 -0.15 -11.85
C GLN A 111 6.08 -1.48 -12.14
N THR A 112 5.84 -2.31 -11.11
CA THR A 112 5.09 -3.57 -11.27
C THR A 112 3.67 -3.34 -11.76
N ALA A 113 2.97 -2.33 -11.23
CA ALA A 113 1.61 -1.99 -11.67
C ALA A 113 1.57 -1.61 -13.16
N PHE A 114 2.55 -0.83 -13.62
CA PHE A 114 2.70 -0.46 -15.02
C PHE A 114 3.01 -1.67 -15.92
N GLU A 115 3.89 -2.56 -15.48
CA GLU A 115 4.18 -3.81 -16.21
C GLU A 115 2.94 -4.70 -16.35
N ASN A 116 2.13 -4.79 -15.29
CA ASN A 116 0.85 -5.52 -15.31
C ASN A 116 -0.18 -4.86 -16.24
N GLU A 117 -0.25 -3.52 -16.28
CA GLU A 117 -1.08 -2.81 -17.27
C GLU A 117 -0.62 -3.12 -18.70
N GLN A 118 0.69 -3.10 -18.98
CA GLN A 118 1.20 -3.44 -20.31
C GLN A 118 0.88 -4.90 -20.69
N ALA A 119 0.97 -5.83 -19.75
CA ALA A 119 0.57 -7.22 -19.97
C ALA A 119 -0.94 -7.36 -20.25
N TYR A 120 -1.78 -6.62 -19.52
CA TYR A 120 -3.21 -6.53 -19.78
C TYR A 120 -3.52 -5.94 -21.16
N LEU A 121 -2.87 -4.84 -21.55
CA LEU A 121 -3.08 -4.20 -22.85
C LEU A 121 -2.65 -5.09 -24.03
N ALA A 122 -1.65 -5.95 -23.84
CA ALA A 122 -1.24 -6.94 -24.84
C ALA A 122 -2.27 -8.06 -25.02
N ASN A 123 -3.04 -8.40 -23.97
CA ASN A 123 -4.09 -9.41 -24.02
C ASN A 123 -5.22 -9.11 -23.01
N PRO A 124 -6.17 -8.21 -23.36
CA PRO A 124 -7.17 -7.71 -22.40
C PRO A 124 -8.27 -8.73 -22.09
N THR A 125 -8.30 -9.85 -22.81
CA THR A 125 -9.26 -10.95 -22.59
C THR A 125 -8.68 -12.10 -21.78
N ASP A 126 -7.42 -12.01 -21.36
CA ASP A 126 -6.82 -12.99 -20.47
C ASP A 126 -7.15 -12.69 -19.01
N PHE A 127 -7.61 -13.71 -18.30
CA PHE A 127 -8.04 -13.58 -16.91
C PHE A 127 -6.89 -13.21 -15.98
N LEU A 128 -5.71 -13.82 -16.15
CA LEU A 128 -4.59 -13.62 -15.22
C LEU A 128 -4.00 -12.22 -15.38
N THR A 129 -3.85 -11.73 -16.62
CA THR A 129 -3.40 -10.35 -16.86
C THR A 129 -4.41 -9.34 -16.34
N ALA A 130 -5.72 -9.56 -16.55
CA ALA A 130 -6.78 -8.72 -15.99
C ALA A 130 -6.75 -8.69 -14.47
N TYR A 131 -6.61 -9.86 -13.83
CA TYR A 131 -6.54 -10.00 -12.38
C TYR A 131 -5.33 -9.23 -11.81
N HIS A 132 -4.12 -9.45 -12.33
CA HIS A 132 -2.92 -8.77 -11.83
C HIS A 132 -2.92 -7.27 -12.10
N PHE A 133 -3.48 -6.84 -13.22
CA PHE A 133 -3.70 -5.42 -13.51
C PHE A 133 -4.58 -4.77 -12.45
N ILE A 134 -5.73 -5.36 -12.12
CA ILE A 134 -6.62 -4.85 -11.06
C ILE A 134 -5.91 -4.89 -9.70
N ASP A 135 -5.31 -6.03 -9.36
CA ASP A 135 -4.80 -6.30 -8.00
C ASP A 135 -3.69 -5.32 -7.57
N THR A 136 -2.92 -4.82 -8.54
CA THR A 136 -1.77 -3.94 -8.30
C THR A 136 -2.01 -2.48 -8.69
N HIS A 137 -3.20 -2.15 -9.21
CA HIS A 137 -3.48 -0.82 -9.75
C HIS A 137 -3.36 0.29 -8.68
N PRO A 138 -2.65 1.42 -8.94
CA PRO A 138 -2.46 2.48 -7.94
C PRO A 138 -3.75 3.14 -7.43
N ALA A 139 -4.83 3.06 -8.22
CA ALA A 139 -6.18 3.45 -7.81
C ALA A 139 -6.61 2.74 -6.50
N PHE A 140 -6.19 1.51 -6.28
CA PHE A 140 -6.61 0.71 -5.13
C PHE A 140 -5.58 0.65 -4.01
N TRP A 141 -4.56 1.50 -4.05
CA TRP A 141 -3.56 1.54 -3.00
C TRP A 141 -4.15 2.19 -1.74
N THR A 142 -3.85 1.60 -0.59
CA THR A 142 -4.40 2.01 0.70
C THR A 142 -3.29 2.20 1.71
N VAL A 143 -3.31 3.30 2.48
CA VAL A 143 -2.43 3.43 3.64
C VAL A 143 -2.98 2.60 4.81
N ILE A 144 -2.10 1.83 5.46
CA ILE A 144 -2.36 1.04 6.66
C ILE A 144 -1.55 1.64 7.82
N GLY A 145 -2.20 1.82 8.97
CA GLY A 145 -1.54 2.09 10.25
C GLY A 145 -1.76 3.49 10.81
N ASP A 146 -1.25 3.68 12.03
CA ASP A 146 -1.23 4.97 12.72
C ASP A 146 0.15 5.64 12.53
N VAL A 147 0.18 6.98 12.47
CA VAL A 147 1.41 7.78 12.43
C VAL A 147 2.31 7.38 13.63
N PRO A 148 3.63 7.17 13.44
CA PRO A 148 4.45 7.61 12.30
C PRO A 148 4.64 6.59 11.18
N SER A 149 4.08 5.39 11.29
CA SER A 149 4.36 4.31 10.35
C SER A 149 3.40 4.35 9.15
N TRP A 150 3.67 5.22 8.18
CA TRP A 150 2.94 5.21 6.91
C TRP A 150 3.37 3.98 6.10
N HIS A 151 2.48 3.02 5.92
CA HIS A 151 2.70 1.85 5.08
C HIS A 151 1.60 1.78 4.03
N TRP A 152 1.98 1.72 2.77
CA TRP A 152 1.01 1.55 1.69
C TRP A 152 0.88 0.07 1.36
N ASN A 153 -0.35 -0.42 1.35
CA ASN A 153 -0.66 -1.67 0.69
C ASN A 153 -0.88 -1.39 -0.80
N THR A 154 -0.05 -2.02 -1.62
CA THR A 154 0.03 -1.80 -3.07
C THR A 154 -0.48 -2.98 -3.89
N TRP A 155 -0.99 -4.02 -3.22
CA TRP A 155 -1.49 -5.24 -3.84
C TRP A 155 -2.60 -5.89 -3.00
N GLY A 156 -3.20 -6.97 -3.53
CA GLY A 156 -4.22 -7.74 -2.82
C GLY A 156 -5.62 -7.14 -2.87
N HIS A 157 -5.84 -6.10 -3.68
CA HIS A 157 -7.16 -5.49 -3.84
C HIS A 157 -8.22 -6.52 -4.27
N CYS A 158 -7.85 -7.47 -5.13
CA CYS A 158 -8.78 -8.48 -5.63
C CYS A 158 -9.36 -9.38 -4.51
N GLN A 159 -8.68 -9.50 -3.37
CA GLN A 159 -9.17 -10.24 -2.20
C GLN A 159 -10.28 -9.50 -1.44
N ASN A 160 -10.37 -8.18 -1.63
CA ASN A 160 -11.33 -7.31 -0.98
C ASN A 160 -12.56 -7.01 -1.86
N ILE A 161 -12.55 -7.46 -3.11
CA ILE A 161 -13.68 -7.30 -4.03
C ILE A 161 -14.85 -8.16 -3.54
N TYR A 162 -16.01 -7.51 -3.35
CA TYR A 162 -17.23 -8.24 -3.09
C TYR A 162 -17.62 -9.05 -4.33
N HIS A 163 -17.92 -10.34 -4.12
CA HIS A 163 -18.35 -11.21 -5.20
C HIS A 163 -19.56 -12.05 -4.76
N GLY A 164 -20.49 -12.24 -5.68
CA GLY A 164 -21.69 -13.03 -5.45
C GLY A 164 -22.19 -13.71 -6.72
N ALA A 165 -22.96 -14.77 -6.56
CA ALA A 165 -23.66 -15.43 -7.66
C ALA A 165 -25.16 -15.19 -7.50
N TYR A 166 -25.79 -14.62 -8.52
CA TYR A 166 -27.19 -14.21 -8.50
C TYR A 166 -27.92 -14.79 -9.71
N ASN A 167 -29.24 -14.91 -9.62
CA ASN A 167 -30.05 -15.15 -10.81
C ASN A 167 -30.36 -13.80 -11.47
N ASP A 168 -30.07 -13.69 -12.76
CA ASP A 168 -30.45 -12.55 -13.59
C ASP A 168 -31.97 -12.37 -13.54
N GLU A 169 -32.43 -11.14 -13.33
CA GLU A 169 -33.85 -10.84 -13.15
C GLU A 169 -34.67 -11.01 -14.44
N ASP A 170 -34.03 -10.90 -15.60
CA ASP A 170 -34.69 -10.94 -16.91
C ASP A 170 -34.86 -12.37 -17.42
N ASP A 171 -33.86 -13.24 -17.28
CA ASP A 171 -33.87 -14.61 -17.84
C ASP A 171 -33.63 -15.74 -16.82
N GLY A 172 -33.39 -15.40 -15.55
CA GLY A 172 -33.17 -16.37 -14.46
C GLY A 172 -31.83 -17.09 -14.53
N LYS A 173 -30.93 -16.71 -15.43
CA LYS A 173 -29.60 -17.32 -15.58
C LYS A 173 -28.71 -16.94 -14.40
N LEU A 174 -27.86 -17.87 -13.96
CA LEU A 174 -26.85 -17.57 -12.96
C LEU A 174 -25.79 -16.62 -13.54
N VAL A 175 -25.55 -15.50 -12.86
CA VAL A 175 -24.53 -14.50 -13.18
C VAL A 175 -23.63 -14.25 -11.97
N ILE A 176 -22.35 -14.03 -12.24
CA ILE A 176 -21.35 -13.58 -11.27
C ILE A 176 -21.35 -12.06 -11.24
N TYR A 177 -21.47 -11.52 -10.03
CA TYR A 177 -21.38 -10.11 -9.73
C TYR A 177 -20.05 -9.82 -9.02
N LEU A 178 -19.37 -8.76 -9.44
CA LEU A 178 -18.27 -8.17 -8.70
C LEU A 178 -18.61 -6.71 -8.38
N GLU A 179 -18.37 -6.31 -7.13
CA GLU A 179 -18.51 -4.94 -6.65
C GLU A 179 -17.22 -4.51 -5.97
N THR A 180 -16.70 -3.37 -6.42
CA THR A 180 -15.56 -2.70 -5.83
C THR A 180 -15.58 -1.20 -6.17
N GLY A 181 -14.60 -0.46 -5.65
CA GLY A 181 -14.64 1.00 -5.59
C GLY A 181 -15.51 1.45 -4.43
N SER A 182 -16.12 2.64 -4.52
CA SER A 182 -17.12 3.25 -3.60
C SER A 182 -17.01 3.00 -2.07
N HIS A 183 -15.86 2.58 -1.54
CA HIS A 183 -15.67 2.30 -0.12
C HIS A 183 -14.82 3.39 0.53
N LEU A 184 -15.35 4.61 0.58
CA LEU A 184 -14.77 5.62 1.47
C LEU A 184 -15.06 5.27 2.93
N ASN A 185 -14.16 4.51 3.56
CA ASN A 185 -14.10 4.48 5.03
C ASN A 185 -13.30 5.71 5.52
N LYS A 186 -13.82 6.92 5.30
CA LYS A 186 -13.42 8.09 6.10
C LYS A 186 -14.18 8.03 7.43
N VAL A 187 -13.92 7.01 8.24
CA VAL A 187 -14.40 7.00 9.62
C VAL A 187 -13.44 7.85 10.41
N GLU A 188 -13.89 9.06 10.77
CA GLU A 188 -13.25 9.96 11.71
C GLU A 188 -13.39 9.43 13.16
N ASP A 189 -13.18 8.13 13.38
CA ASP A 189 -13.10 7.56 14.73
C ASP A 189 -11.62 7.40 15.09
N SER A 190 -11.23 8.09 16.16
CA SER A 190 -9.98 7.87 16.91
C SER A 190 -8.63 8.26 16.29
N GLY A 191 -8.60 9.04 15.21
CA GLY A 191 -7.34 9.58 14.66
C GLY A 191 -6.62 8.65 13.67
N LYS A 192 -7.32 7.64 13.15
CA LYS A 192 -6.82 6.76 12.09
C LYS A 192 -7.04 7.39 10.72
N LEU A 193 -5.95 7.66 10.01
CA LEU A 193 -5.98 8.21 8.66
C LEU A 193 -6.22 7.05 7.67
N TYR A 194 -7.47 6.61 7.50
CA TYR A 194 -7.80 5.76 6.35
C TYR A 194 -7.84 6.65 5.10
N GLN A 195 -6.77 6.57 4.30
CA GLN A 195 -6.68 7.24 2.99
C GLN A 195 -6.51 6.17 1.92
N GLU A 196 -7.62 5.56 1.51
CA GLU A 196 -7.65 5.02 0.15
C GLU A 196 -7.43 6.19 -0.81
N HIS A 197 -6.67 5.98 -1.88
CA HIS A 197 -6.64 6.94 -2.97
C HIS A 197 -8.07 7.04 -3.53
N TYR A 198 -8.78 8.08 -3.09
CA TYR A 198 -10.03 8.63 -3.61
C TYR A 198 -10.76 7.82 -4.69
N HIS A 199 -11.85 7.08 -4.41
CA HIS A 199 -12.72 6.63 -5.51
C HIS A 199 -14.24 6.72 -5.25
N ASP A 200 -14.84 7.69 -5.96
CA ASP A 200 -16.27 7.97 -6.14
C ASP A 200 -17.01 6.95 -7.03
N TYR A 201 -16.24 6.10 -7.71
CA TYR A 201 -16.73 5.21 -8.73
C TYR A 201 -17.12 3.87 -8.14
N ARG A 202 -18.39 3.50 -8.32
CA ARG A 202 -18.85 2.12 -8.14
C ARG A 202 -18.53 1.35 -9.42
N LEU A 203 -17.61 0.39 -9.34
CA LEU A 203 -17.11 -0.39 -10.49
C LEU A 203 -17.80 -1.75 -10.59
N ASP A 204 -19.12 -1.74 -10.53
CA ASP A 204 -19.93 -2.96 -10.57
C ASP A 204 -19.91 -3.62 -11.95
N VAL A 205 -19.72 -4.93 -11.96
CA VAL A 205 -19.78 -5.73 -13.20
C VAL A 205 -20.53 -7.04 -12.98
N TRP A 206 -21.17 -7.49 -14.06
CA TRP A 206 -21.91 -8.75 -14.13
C TRP A 206 -21.40 -9.57 -15.32
N ALA A 207 -21.18 -10.87 -15.14
CA ALA A 207 -20.80 -11.78 -16.22
C ALA A 207 -21.23 -13.22 -15.96
N ASP A 208 -21.15 -14.07 -16.99
CA ASP A 208 -21.54 -15.48 -16.90
C ASP A 208 -20.55 -16.33 -16.08
N THR A 209 -19.33 -15.85 -15.92
CA THR A 209 -18.22 -16.55 -15.26
C THR A 209 -17.38 -15.58 -14.44
N PHE A 210 -16.66 -16.10 -13.44
CA PHE A 210 -15.74 -15.29 -12.64
C PHE A 210 -14.67 -14.62 -13.51
N GLU A 211 -14.08 -15.38 -14.43
CA GLU A 211 -13.03 -14.91 -15.33
C GLU A 211 -13.51 -13.75 -16.18
N GLN A 212 -14.71 -13.87 -16.78
CA GLN A 212 -15.30 -12.80 -17.55
C GLN A 212 -15.66 -11.58 -16.70
N ALA A 213 -16.06 -11.78 -15.43
CA ALA A 213 -16.34 -10.67 -14.54
C ALA A 213 -15.07 -9.86 -14.25
N PHE A 214 -13.95 -10.53 -13.95
CA PHE A 214 -12.66 -9.84 -13.77
C PHE A 214 -12.15 -9.17 -15.05
N ILE A 215 -12.33 -9.79 -16.22
CA ILE A 215 -12.00 -9.15 -17.51
C ILE A 215 -12.84 -7.87 -17.71
N LYS A 216 -14.14 -7.90 -17.42
CA LYS A 216 -15.01 -6.71 -17.49
C LYS A 216 -14.60 -5.65 -16.46
N LEU A 217 -14.23 -6.06 -15.26
CA LEU A 217 -13.77 -5.15 -14.21
C LEU A 217 -12.46 -4.45 -14.63
N ALA A 218 -11.51 -5.18 -15.19
CA ALA A 218 -10.26 -4.60 -15.71
C ALA A 218 -10.55 -3.54 -16.79
N ALA A 219 -11.52 -3.81 -17.69
CA ALA A 219 -11.95 -2.82 -18.67
C ALA A 219 -12.55 -1.56 -18.02
N MET A 220 -13.29 -1.70 -16.91
CA MET A 220 -13.81 -0.58 -16.15
C MET A 220 -12.67 0.21 -15.47
N VAL A 221 -11.73 -0.46 -14.82
CA VAL A 221 -10.55 0.19 -14.21
C VAL A 221 -9.77 0.99 -15.25
N TYR A 222 -9.45 0.38 -16.39
CA TYR A 222 -8.72 1.06 -17.47
C TYR A 222 -9.50 2.22 -18.10
N LYS A 223 -10.84 2.12 -18.17
CA LYS A 223 -11.70 3.20 -18.66
C LYS A 223 -11.62 4.43 -17.77
N PHE A 224 -11.63 4.26 -16.45
CA PHE A 224 -11.72 5.37 -15.50
C PHE A 224 -10.36 5.87 -15.03
N PHE A 225 -9.34 5.01 -14.94
CA PHE A 225 -8.06 5.37 -14.36
C PHE A 225 -6.91 5.18 -15.34
N ASP A 226 -5.93 6.06 -15.23
CA ASP A 226 -4.63 5.88 -15.85
C ASP A 226 -3.71 5.01 -15.01
N HIS A 227 -2.54 4.70 -15.57
CA HIS A 227 -1.48 3.91 -14.95
C HIS A 227 -0.98 4.43 -13.60
N GLN A 228 -1.25 5.69 -13.25
CA GLN A 228 -0.88 6.31 -11.99
C GLN A 228 -2.02 6.27 -10.97
N GLY A 229 -3.16 5.67 -11.31
CA GLY A 229 -4.36 5.66 -10.48
C GLY A 229 -5.17 6.97 -10.57
N VAL A 230 -4.82 7.88 -11.47
CA VAL A 230 -5.52 9.17 -11.64
C VAL A 230 -6.71 8.97 -12.57
N GLU A 231 -7.82 9.64 -12.26
CA GLU A 231 -9.00 9.65 -13.12
C GLU A 231 -8.65 10.22 -14.51
N ARG A 232 -9.02 9.49 -15.57
CA ARG A 232 -8.85 9.96 -16.94
C ARG A 232 -9.83 11.12 -17.22
N PRO A 233 -9.41 12.15 -17.97
CA PRO A 233 -10.28 13.26 -18.31
C PRO A 233 -11.47 12.82 -19.18
N ASP A 234 -12.59 13.53 -19.05
CA ASP A 234 -13.78 13.43 -19.91
C ASP A 234 -14.48 12.05 -19.95
N VAL A 235 -14.33 11.22 -18.91
CA VAL A 235 -15.03 9.93 -18.85
C VAL A 235 -16.50 10.14 -18.44
N PRO A 236 -17.49 9.80 -19.30
CA PRO A 236 -18.90 10.00 -18.99
C PRO A 236 -19.33 9.12 -17.82
N HIS A 237 -19.74 9.72 -16.71
CA HIS A 237 -20.35 9.02 -15.58
C HIS A 237 -21.21 9.95 -14.73
N ILE A 238 -22.11 9.35 -13.96
CA ILE A 238 -22.90 10.05 -12.95
C ILE A 238 -22.23 9.79 -11.60
N LYS A 239 -21.50 10.78 -11.06
CA LYS A 239 -21.05 10.74 -9.66
C LYS A 239 -22.28 10.60 -8.75
N PRO A 240 -22.26 9.71 -7.75
CA PRO A 240 -23.28 9.72 -6.70
C PRO A 240 -23.40 11.10 -6.04
N ALA A 241 -24.58 11.51 -5.58
CA ALA A 241 -24.78 12.85 -5.03
C ALA A 241 -23.85 13.18 -3.83
N TRP A 242 -23.63 12.20 -2.95
CA TRP A 242 -22.79 12.36 -1.76
C TRP A 242 -21.31 12.64 -2.08
N VAL A 243 -20.86 12.19 -3.25
CA VAL A 243 -19.50 12.43 -3.77
C VAL A 243 -19.33 13.91 -4.11
N LEU A 244 -20.30 14.48 -4.84
CA LEU A 244 -20.25 15.87 -5.27
C LEU A 244 -20.21 16.81 -4.06
N GLU A 245 -20.97 16.48 -3.02
CA GLU A 245 -20.95 17.19 -1.74
C GLU A 245 -19.59 17.09 -1.01
N LEU A 246 -18.90 15.95 -1.10
CA LEU A 246 -17.57 15.77 -0.50
C LEU A 246 -16.49 16.57 -1.25
N ASP A 247 -16.53 16.57 -2.59
CA ASP A 247 -15.63 17.35 -3.46
C ASP A 247 -15.70 18.84 -3.13
N GLU A 248 -16.92 19.38 -2.97
CA GLU A 248 -17.14 20.78 -2.55
C GLU A 248 -16.52 21.06 -1.18
N ARG A 249 -16.73 20.17 -0.19
CA ARG A 249 -16.18 20.32 1.16
C ARG A 249 -14.64 20.26 1.20
N ILE A 250 -14.02 19.37 0.41
CA ILE A 250 -12.56 19.28 0.31
C ILE A 250 -11.98 20.55 -0.32
N ALA A 251 -12.62 21.05 -1.38
CA ALA A 251 -12.19 22.29 -2.03
C ALA A 251 -12.28 23.49 -1.08
N GLU A 252 -13.34 23.59 -0.28
CA GLU A 252 -13.47 24.60 0.78
C GLU A 252 -12.37 24.46 1.85
N PHE A 253 -12.10 23.25 2.31
CA PHE A 253 -11.07 23.01 3.32
C PHE A 253 -9.65 23.34 2.81
N LYS A 254 -9.34 23.01 1.55
CA LYS A 254 -8.08 23.39 0.90
C LYS A 254 -7.94 24.91 0.75
N LYS A 255 -9.05 25.65 0.55
CA LYS A 255 -9.05 27.13 0.54
C LYS A 255 -8.81 27.72 1.93
N MET A 256 -9.31 27.10 2.99
CA MET A 256 -9.12 27.56 4.37
C MET A 256 -7.71 27.33 4.92
N LYS A 257 -6.93 26.43 4.31
CA LYS A 257 -5.53 26.14 4.67
C LYS A 257 -4.49 26.96 3.90
N ARG A 258 -4.90 27.83 2.97
CA ARG A 258 -4.03 28.82 2.30
C ARG A 258 -4.16 30.17 2.97
#